data_AF-A0A1Z4RAN2-F1
#
_entry.id   AF-A0A1Z4RAN2-F1
#
_cell.length_a   1.000
_cell.length_b   1.000
_cell.length_c   1.000
_cell.angle_alpha   90.00
_cell.angle_beta   90.00
_cell.angle_gamma   90.00
#
_symmetry.space_group_name_H-M   'P 1'
#
loop_
_entity.id
_entity.type
_entity.pdbx_description
1 polymer ?
#
loop_
_entity_poly.entity_id
_entity_poly.type
_entity_poly.pdbx_seq_one_letter_code
_entity_poly.pdbx_strand_id
1 'polypeptide(L)'
;MNAEKKYILPLLIAVITASVSSCASNPTANNRSSETPAPTATENTAPVDTIPPVASSATPSSETPEISNTQSPTPSPSVAKLREKTREEAQEKTKPSTSNSSKIGVSYSAIPSAAQTPRGKTTEVTVYTSDSQCQELVPQKIPVSAQAPVVGAVGKVLEGRDNGDFSLSGYRVNVNNGIATVDLRLSPNSKRILTSLSSCEQFALFGSLRKTLTSNSQWNIKDVRFTEKGEEIAL
;
A
#
# COMPACT_ATOMS: atom_id res chain seq x y z
N MET A 1 53.83 -20.03 12.05
CA MET A 1 53.24 -21.14 12.82
C MET A 1 51.80 -21.25 12.36
N ASN A 2 51.48 -22.29 11.60
CA ASN A 2 50.22 -22.38 10.86
C ASN A 2 49.42 -23.52 11.49
N ALA A 3 48.18 -23.26 11.90
CA ALA A 3 47.32 -24.27 12.52
C ALA A 3 46.09 -24.51 11.65
N GLU A 4 46.16 -25.51 10.77
CA GLU A 4 44.98 -26.06 10.12
C GLU A 4 44.07 -26.73 11.15
N LYS A 5 42.74 -26.60 10.99
CA LYS A 5 41.76 -27.47 11.64
C LYS A 5 40.76 -27.98 10.62
N LYS A 6 40.58 -29.30 10.61
CA LYS A 6 39.89 -30.07 9.57
C LYS A 6 38.38 -30.12 9.81
N TYR A 7 37.62 -30.26 8.73
CA TYR A 7 36.18 -30.46 8.72
C TYR A 7 35.77 -31.81 9.35
N ILE A 8 34.63 -31.82 10.05
CA ILE A 8 33.78 -33.01 10.20
C ILE A 8 32.32 -32.56 10.03
N LEU A 9 31.64 -33.13 9.04
CA LEU A 9 30.23 -32.90 8.73
C LEU A 9 29.41 -34.13 9.22
N PRO A 10 28.42 -33.99 10.11
CA PRO A 10 27.46 -35.05 10.36
C PRO A 10 26.36 -35.04 9.30
N LEU A 11 26.36 -36.07 8.47
CA LEU A 11 25.29 -36.41 7.53
C LEU A 11 24.05 -36.87 8.32
N LEU A 12 22.94 -36.14 8.26
CA LEU A 12 21.65 -36.60 8.80
C LEU A 12 20.66 -36.91 7.67
N ILE A 13 20.55 -38.20 7.39
CA ILE A 13 19.49 -38.77 6.54
C ILE A 13 18.21 -38.86 7.39
N ALA A 14 17.13 -38.25 6.92
CA ALA A 14 15.78 -38.45 7.44
C ALA A 14 14.88 -39.01 6.31
N VAL A 15 13.90 -39.82 6.69
CA VAL A 15 13.36 -40.91 5.87
C VAL A 15 11.85 -41.04 6.11
N ILE A 16 11.07 -41.25 5.02
CA ILE A 16 9.65 -41.70 5.01
C ILE A 16 8.65 -40.64 5.58
N THR A 17 7.38 -40.51 5.18
CA THR A 17 6.44 -41.31 4.36
C THR A 17 5.95 -40.57 3.10
N ALA A 18 5.51 -41.33 2.08
CA ALA A 18 4.60 -40.84 1.05
C ALA A 18 3.16 -41.24 1.40
N SER A 19 2.24 -40.28 1.47
CA SER A 19 0.81 -40.53 1.68
C SER A 19 0.09 -40.61 0.33
N VAL A 20 -0.09 -41.83 -0.19
CA VAL A 20 -0.98 -42.08 -1.33
C VAL A 20 -2.37 -42.44 -0.82
N SER A 21 -3.34 -41.55 -0.99
CA SER A 21 -4.76 -41.86 -0.75
C SER A 21 -5.69 -40.97 -1.57
N SER A 22 -6.10 -41.49 -2.74
CA SER A 22 -7.51 -41.57 -3.12
C SER A 22 -7.64 -42.27 -4.48
N CYS A 23 -8.31 -43.41 -4.49
CA CYS A 23 -8.71 -44.11 -5.70
C CYS A 23 -10.12 -43.63 -6.12
N ALA A 24 -10.35 -43.43 -7.43
CA ALA A 24 -11.51 -44.00 -8.14
C ALA A 24 -11.48 -43.59 -9.62
N SER A 25 -11.65 -44.57 -10.49
CA SER A 25 -11.60 -44.43 -11.95
C SER A 25 -12.98 -44.12 -12.53
N ASN A 26 -13.04 -43.44 -13.69
CA ASN A 26 -13.76 -44.00 -14.83
C ASN A 26 -13.27 -43.41 -16.17
N PRO A 27 -12.88 -44.22 -17.16
CA PRO A 27 -12.59 -43.75 -18.51
C PRO A 27 -13.82 -43.88 -19.42
N THR A 28 -14.08 -42.86 -20.24
CA THR A 28 -14.88 -43.03 -21.46
C THR A 28 -14.11 -42.46 -22.63
N ALA A 29 -13.57 -43.35 -23.45
CA ALA A 29 -13.08 -42.98 -24.77
C ALA A 29 -14.25 -42.91 -25.74
N ASN A 30 -14.30 -41.86 -26.57
CA ASN A 30 -14.66 -42.02 -27.98
C ASN A 30 -14.11 -40.86 -28.81
N ASN A 31 -13.47 -41.22 -29.93
CA ASN A 31 -13.23 -40.31 -31.05
C ASN A 31 -14.60 -39.94 -31.67
N ARG A 32 -14.79 -38.81 -32.37
CA ARG A 32 -14.13 -38.48 -33.64
C ARG A 32 -14.66 -37.14 -34.19
N SER A 33 -13.88 -36.56 -35.10
CA SER A 33 -14.30 -35.65 -36.19
C SER A 33 -14.64 -34.19 -35.87
N SER A 34 -14.05 -33.36 -36.73
CA SER A 34 -14.30 -31.95 -37.03
C SER A 34 -15.77 -31.53 -37.08
N GLU A 35 -16.03 -30.30 -36.64
CA GLU A 35 -16.65 -29.30 -37.53
C GLU A 35 -16.31 -27.86 -37.14
N THR A 36 -16.29 -26.97 -38.13
CA THR A 36 -15.96 -25.54 -38.00
C THR A 36 -17.22 -24.75 -37.65
N PRO A 37 -17.22 -23.89 -36.62
CA PRO A 37 -18.28 -22.92 -36.43
C PRO A 37 -18.04 -21.66 -37.29
N ALA A 38 -18.85 -21.48 -38.32
CA ALA A 38 -19.11 -20.17 -38.93
C ALA A 38 -20.06 -19.35 -38.03
N PRO A 39 -20.09 -18.00 -38.12
CA PRO A 39 -20.84 -17.17 -37.20
C PRO A 39 -22.32 -17.05 -37.59
N THR A 40 -23.23 -17.14 -36.61
CA THR A 40 -24.68 -16.92 -36.81
C THR A 40 -25.23 -15.81 -35.92
N ALA A 41 -25.72 -14.78 -36.62
CA ALA A 41 -26.72 -13.77 -36.28
C ALA A 41 -27.17 -13.53 -34.82
N THR A 42 -27.05 -12.27 -34.42
CA THR A 42 -27.90 -11.61 -33.42
C THR A 42 -29.36 -11.61 -33.88
N GLU A 43 -30.29 -12.02 -33.02
CA GLU A 43 -31.73 -11.77 -33.19
C GLU A 43 -32.24 -10.84 -32.08
N ASN A 44 -33.17 -9.96 -32.42
CA ASN A 44 -33.52 -8.76 -31.66
C ASN A 44 -35.02 -8.72 -31.37
N THR A 45 -35.42 -8.98 -30.13
CA THR A 45 -36.84 -8.96 -29.72
C THR A 45 -37.01 -8.31 -28.35
N ALA A 46 -37.69 -7.17 -28.32
CA ALA A 46 -38.16 -6.51 -27.10
C ALA A 46 -39.59 -6.98 -26.72
N PRO A 47 -40.01 -6.80 -25.46
CA PRO A 47 -41.42 -6.58 -25.18
C PRO A 47 -41.70 -5.43 -24.18
N VAL A 48 -42.29 -4.35 -24.73
CA VAL A 48 -43.52 -3.64 -24.31
C VAL A 48 -43.95 -3.58 -22.82
N ASP A 49 -44.29 -2.36 -22.38
CA ASP A 49 -44.97 -1.97 -21.12
C ASP A 49 -46.31 -2.67 -20.80
N THR A 50 -46.65 -2.79 -19.51
CA THR A 50 -48.05 -2.70 -18.98
C THR A 50 -48.06 -2.38 -17.47
N ILE A 51 -48.93 -1.45 -17.03
CA ILE A 51 -49.08 -0.94 -15.65
C ILE A 51 -50.59 -0.73 -15.37
N PRO A 52 -51.23 -1.39 -14.36
CA PRO A 52 -51.53 -0.77 -13.04
C PRO A 52 -51.71 -1.83 -11.90
N PRO A 53 -52.29 -1.58 -10.69
CA PRO A 53 -52.75 -0.33 -10.05
C PRO A 53 -52.25 -0.08 -8.58
N VAL A 54 -52.78 1.00 -8.00
CA VAL A 54 -52.44 1.71 -6.75
C VAL A 54 -53.07 1.13 -5.47
N ALA A 55 -52.40 1.24 -4.30
CA ALA A 55 -53.06 1.43 -2.99
C ALA A 55 -52.15 1.98 -1.86
N SER A 56 -52.36 3.26 -1.51
CA SER A 56 -52.29 3.95 -0.20
C SER A 56 -51.30 3.60 0.94
N SER A 57 -50.53 4.65 1.30
CA SER A 57 -50.41 5.26 2.64
C SER A 57 -49.88 4.51 3.87
N ALA A 58 -48.73 4.98 4.37
CA ALA A 58 -48.61 5.48 5.76
C ALA A 58 -47.47 6.51 5.88
N THR A 59 -47.79 7.73 6.29
CA THR A 59 -46.83 8.80 6.60
C THR A 59 -46.74 9.00 8.12
N PRO A 60 -45.53 9.02 8.72
CA PRO A 60 -45.31 9.69 10.00
C PRO A 60 -44.70 11.08 9.79
N SER A 61 -45.20 12.06 10.54
CA SER A 61 -44.84 13.47 10.43
C SER A 61 -43.40 13.80 10.83
N SER A 62 -42.91 14.92 10.29
CA SER A 62 -41.83 15.70 10.89
C SER A 62 -42.18 16.13 12.32
N GLU A 63 -41.24 16.03 13.24
CA GLU A 63 -41.14 16.97 14.36
C GLU A 63 -39.81 17.73 14.27
N THR A 64 -39.92 19.04 14.10
CA THR A 64 -38.81 19.99 14.09
C THR A 64 -38.84 20.74 15.42
N PRO A 65 -37.80 20.65 16.26
CA PRO A 65 -37.56 21.61 17.31
C PRO A 65 -36.81 22.83 16.73
N GLU A 66 -37.53 23.90 16.42
CA GLU A 66 -36.94 25.23 16.58
C GLU A 66 -36.68 25.48 18.08
N ILE A 67 -35.61 26.24 18.40
CA ILE A 67 -35.65 27.42 19.28
C ILE A 67 -34.22 27.98 19.49
N SER A 68 -34.11 29.30 19.49
CA SER A 68 -33.02 30.15 20.01
C SER A 68 -31.62 30.10 19.38
N ASN A 69 -31.54 30.83 18.27
CA ASN A 69 -30.38 31.64 17.91
C ASN A 69 -30.15 32.81 18.90
N THR A 70 -29.07 32.83 19.70
CA THR A 70 -28.43 34.09 20.13
C THR A 70 -26.99 33.95 20.65
N GLN A 71 -26.19 35.00 20.41
CA GLN A 71 -24.94 35.40 21.08
C GLN A 71 -23.63 34.63 20.80
N SER A 72 -22.93 35.09 19.76
CA SER A 72 -21.49 35.41 19.87
C SER A 72 -21.36 36.79 20.55
N PRO A 73 -20.36 37.01 21.43
CA PRO A 73 -19.12 37.60 20.92
C PRO A 73 -17.82 37.01 21.49
N THR A 74 -16.77 37.09 20.67
CA THR A 74 -15.36 36.90 21.04
C THR A 74 -14.92 37.87 22.17
N PRO A 75 -13.90 37.51 22.95
CA PRO A 75 -12.63 38.21 22.68
C PRO A 75 -11.39 37.29 22.68
N SER A 76 -10.49 37.58 21.74
CA SER A 76 -9.13 37.04 21.71
C SER A 76 -8.17 38.00 22.43
N PRO A 77 -7.28 37.52 23.31
CA PRO A 77 -6.10 38.27 23.73
C PRO A 77 -4.89 37.90 22.87
N SER A 78 -4.60 38.72 21.86
CA SER A 78 -3.25 38.78 21.28
C SER A 78 -2.27 39.36 22.29
N VAL A 79 -1.20 38.63 22.62
CA VAL A 79 0.01 39.22 23.23
C VAL A 79 1.26 38.81 22.45
N ALA A 80 1.71 39.72 21.59
CA ALA A 80 3.03 39.66 20.99
C ALA A 80 4.09 40.11 21.99
N LYS A 81 5.05 39.22 22.28
CA LYS A 81 6.43 39.44 22.79
C LYS A 81 7.06 38.04 22.78
N LEU A 82 8.25 37.81 22.24
CA LEU A 82 9.46 38.61 22.37
C LEU A 82 10.29 38.56 21.07
N ARG A 83 10.98 39.65 20.73
CA ARG A 83 11.89 39.74 19.57
C ARG A 83 13.14 40.49 19.97
N GLU A 84 14.25 39.79 20.23
CA GLU A 84 15.58 40.41 20.23
C GLU A 84 16.71 39.38 20.12
N LYS A 85 17.76 39.73 19.35
CA LYS A 85 19.12 39.14 19.28
C LYS A 85 19.24 37.62 18.98
N THR A 86 20.08 37.17 18.04
CA THR A 86 21.32 37.74 17.48
C THR A 86 21.47 37.39 15.98
N ARG A 87 22.12 38.27 15.22
CA ARG A 87 22.59 38.05 13.83
C ARG A 87 24.12 38.19 13.84
N GLU A 88 24.78 37.63 12.81
CA GLU A 88 26.24 37.65 12.55
C GLU A 88 27.02 36.71 13.49
N GLU A 89 28.04 35.94 13.07
CA GLU A 89 28.63 35.54 11.77
C GLU A 89 29.26 34.14 12.03
N ALA A 90 29.70 33.28 11.11
CA ALA A 90 30.35 33.49 9.82
C ALA A 90 30.21 32.25 8.92
N GLN A 91 30.55 32.40 7.63
CA GLN A 91 30.81 31.26 6.75
C GLN A 91 32.22 30.70 7.02
N GLU A 92 32.38 29.40 7.30
CA GLU A 92 33.63 28.73 6.96
C GLU A 92 33.43 27.42 6.18
N LYS A 93 33.90 27.50 4.94
CA LYS A 93 34.13 26.46 3.95
C LYS A 93 35.03 25.34 4.50
N THR A 94 34.46 24.17 4.79
CA THR A 94 35.24 22.92 4.85
C THR A 94 34.59 21.76 4.10
N LYS A 95 35.49 21.00 3.46
CA LYS A 95 35.31 19.83 2.57
C LYS A 95 34.53 18.69 3.26
N PRO A 96 33.76 17.86 2.53
CA PRO A 96 33.00 16.76 3.13
C PRO A 96 33.92 15.80 3.88
N SER A 97 33.69 15.66 5.19
CA SER A 97 34.42 14.73 6.04
C SER A 97 33.76 13.36 6.02
N THR A 98 34.49 12.35 5.54
CA THR A 98 34.07 10.95 5.57
C THR A 98 34.04 10.45 7.01
N SER A 99 32.86 10.49 7.64
CA SER A 99 32.61 9.82 8.92
C SER A 99 31.89 8.50 8.68
N ASN A 100 32.66 7.42 8.57
CA ASN A 100 32.13 6.06 8.66
C ASN A 100 31.66 5.81 10.10
N SER A 101 30.37 6.02 10.34
CA SER A 101 29.72 5.60 11.59
C SER A 101 28.41 4.90 11.24
N SER A 102 28.37 3.59 11.45
CA SER A 102 27.15 2.76 11.31
C SER A 102 26.13 3.14 12.37
N LYS A 103 25.38 4.21 12.11
CA LYS A 103 24.16 4.56 12.81
C LYS A 103 23.01 4.26 11.85
N ILE A 104 22.06 3.42 12.28
CA ILE A 104 20.84 3.13 11.51
C ILE A 104 19.98 4.40 11.51
N GLY A 105 20.32 5.32 10.63
CA GLY A 105 19.63 6.58 10.43
C GLY A 105 18.33 6.32 9.70
N VAL A 106 17.20 6.50 10.39
CA VAL A 106 15.88 6.26 9.79
C VAL A 106 15.60 7.33 8.73
N SER A 107 15.92 7.01 7.47
CA SER A 107 15.77 7.92 6.34
C SER A 107 14.30 8.20 6.04
N TYR A 108 13.90 9.47 6.07
CA TYR A 108 12.58 9.90 5.59
C TYR A 108 12.53 9.86 4.06
N SER A 109 11.46 9.31 3.50
CA SER A 109 11.23 9.28 2.06
C SER A 109 9.98 10.10 1.71
N ALA A 110 10.14 11.03 0.77
CA ALA A 110 9.00 11.70 0.14
C ALA A 110 8.32 10.75 -0.84
N ILE A 111 7.01 10.92 -1.04
CA ILE A 111 6.27 10.18 -2.08
C ILE A 111 6.70 10.75 -3.45
N PRO A 112 7.11 9.90 -4.42
CA PRO A 112 7.42 10.35 -5.76
C PRO A 112 6.17 10.93 -6.43
N SER A 113 6.36 12.00 -7.21
CA SER A 113 5.33 12.47 -8.14
C SER A 113 5.42 11.66 -9.44
N ALA A 114 4.29 11.43 -10.11
CA ALA A 114 4.22 10.64 -11.34
C ALA A 114 5.15 11.13 -12.48
N ALA A 115 5.51 12.42 -12.49
CA ALA A 115 6.45 12.99 -13.45
C ALA A 115 7.94 12.74 -13.11
N GLN A 116 8.27 12.13 -11.96
CA GLN A 116 9.65 11.95 -11.51
C GLN A 116 10.23 10.60 -11.95
N THR A 117 11.07 10.64 -12.97
CA THR A 117 11.93 9.51 -13.36
C THR A 117 13.02 9.27 -12.30
N PRO A 118 13.28 8.02 -11.87
CA PRO A 118 14.41 7.71 -10.99
C PRO A 118 15.74 8.13 -11.63
N ARG A 119 16.59 8.84 -10.88
CA ARG A 119 17.94 9.19 -11.34
C ARG A 119 18.92 8.05 -11.08
N GLY A 120 19.81 7.77 -12.04
CA GLY A 120 20.85 6.75 -11.92
C GLY A 120 20.40 5.36 -12.38
N LYS A 121 21.08 4.31 -11.89
CA LYS A 121 20.76 2.92 -12.27
C LYS A 121 19.40 2.50 -11.71
N THR A 122 18.55 1.98 -12.57
CA THR A 122 17.24 1.41 -12.22
C THR A 122 17.27 -0.11 -12.16
N THR A 123 16.26 -0.68 -11.50
CA THR A 123 15.90 -2.10 -11.58
C THR A 123 14.39 -2.19 -11.78
N GLU A 124 13.92 -3.20 -12.54
CA GLU A 124 12.50 -3.54 -12.55
C GLU A 124 12.10 -4.15 -11.21
N VAL A 125 10.91 -3.78 -10.73
CA VAL A 125 10.24 -4.38 -9.57
C VAL A 125 8.77 -4.57 -9.90
N THR A 126 8.14 -5.60 -9.33
CA THR A 126 6.70 -5.78 -9.44
C THR A 126 6.01 -5.02 -8.32
N VAL A 127 5.28 -3.95 -8.66
CA VAL A 127 4.37 -3.24 -7.76
C VAL A 127 2.96 -3.73 -8.01
N TYR A 128 2.18 -3.88 -6.94
CA TYR A 128 0.78 -4.29 -7.01
C TYR A 128 -0.12 -3.08 -6.74
N THR A 129 -1.23 -2.99 -7.46
CA THR A 129 -2.26 -1.97 -7.27
C THR A 129 -3.65 -2.61 -7.29
N SER A 130 -4.58 -2.11 -6.47
CA SER A 130 -6.00 -2.44 -6.61
C SER A 130 -6.51 -2.19 -8.03
N ASP A 131 -7.40 -3.07 -8.51
CA ASP A 131 -8.29 -2.75 -9.62
C ASP A 131 -9.33 -1.67 -9.22
N SER A 132 -10.19 -1.28 -10.18
CA SER A 132 -11.25 -0.27 -9.98
C SER A 132 -12.47 -0.77 -9.19
N GLN A 133 -12.58 -2.07 -8.93
CA GLN A 133 -13.67 -2.70 -8.16
C GLN A 133 -13.25 -3.02 -6.72
N CYS A 134 -11.97 -2.83 -6.40
CA CYS A 134 -11.34 -3.15 -5.13
C CYS A 134 -11.36 -4.65 -4.79
N GLN A 135 -11.25 -5.51 -5.80
CA GLN A 135 -11.36 -6.97 -5.67
C GLN A 135 -10.00 -7.66 -5.79
N GLU A 136 -9.20 -7.31 -6.80
CA GLU A 136 -7.90 -7.91 -7.07
C GLU A 136 -6.75 -6.90 -6.96
N LEU A 137 -5.55 -7.44 -6.71
CA LEU A 137 -4.30 -6.70 -6.77
C LEU A 137 -3.57 -7.06 -8.07
N VAL A 138 -3.57 -6.12 -9.02
CA VAL A 138 -2.99 -6.27 -10.35
C VAL A 138 -1.48 -5.98 -10.29
N PRO A 139 -0.61 -6.88 -10.82
CA PRO A 139 0.82 -6.65 -10.88
C PRO A 139 1.20 -5.69 -12.02
N GLN A 140 2.12 -4.78 -11.74
CA GLN A 140 2.73 -3.85 -12.68
C GLN A 140 4.25 -3.92 -12.56
N LYS A 141 4.96 -4.10 -13.68
CA LYS A 141 6.42 -3.98 -13.70
C LYS A 141 6.79 -2.51 -13.88
N ILE A 142 7.57 -1.97 -12.94
CA ILE A 142 8.00 -0.58 -12.99
C ILE A 142 9.49 -0.42 -12.65
N PRO A 143 10.18 0.59 -13.23
CA PRO A 143 11.55 0.90 -12.86
C PRO A 143 11.62 1.71 -11.56
N VAL A 144 12.45 1.28 -10.62
CA VAL A 144 12.81 2.01 -9.40
C VAL A 144 14.33 2.14 -9.27
N SER A 145 14.82 3.02 -8.40
CA SER A 145 16.26 3.14 -8.11
C SER A 145 16.82 1.80 -7.60
N ALA A 146 17.90 1.33 -8.22
CA ALA A 146 18.61 0.12 -7.80
C ALA A 146 19.37 0.29 -6.47
N GLN A 147 19.54 1.52 -5.97
CA GLN A 147 20.20 1.80 -4.69
C GLN A 147 19.26 1.60 -3.50
N ALA A 148 17.95 1.79 -3.69
CA ALA A 148 16.94 1.65 -2.65
C ALA A 148 15.62 1.07 -3.20
N PRO A 149 15.64 -0.15 -3.78
CA PRO A 149 14.50 -0.67 -4.55
C PRO A 149 13.24 -0.89 -3.69
N VAL A 150 13.40 -1.33 -2.44
CA VAL A 150 12.31 -1.50 -1.47
C VAL A 150 11.60 -0.16 -1.19
N VAL A 151 12.39 0.88 -0.93
CA VAL A 151 11.88 2.23 -0.65
C VAL A 151 11.19 2.79 -1.90
N GLY A 152 11.83 2.68 -3.07
CA GLY A 152 11.24 3.11 -4.33
C GLY A 152 9.93 2.41 -4.69
N ALA A 153 9.82 1.10 -4.42
CA ALA A 153 8.60 0.33 -4.65
C ALA A 153 7.45 0.79 -3.72
N VAL A 154 7.73 1.03 -2.43
CA VAL A 154 6.74 1.62 -1.51
C VAL A 154 6.31 3.01 -1.96
N GLY A 155 7.26 3.86 -2.35
CA GLY A 155 6.96 5.19 -2.90
C GLY A 155 6.03 5.11 -4.12
N LYS A 156 6.25 4.15 -5.02
CA LYS A 156 5.41 3.92 -6.19
C LYS A 156 4.03 3.33 -5.88
N VAL A 157 3.87 2.55 -4.80
CA VAL A 157 2.54 2.16 -4.30
C VAL A 157 1.79 3.37 -3.72
N LEU A 158 2.51 4.32 -3.09
CA LEU A 158 1.93 5.51 -2.46
C LEU A 158 1.71 6.69 -3.45
N GLU A 159 2.21 6.58 -4.67
CA GLU A 159 2.04 7.58 -5.73
C GLU A 159 0.55 7.77 -6.08
N GLY A 160 0.10 9.02 -6.12
CA GLY A 160 -1.28 9.37 -6.49
C GLY A 160 -2.37 9.00 -5.46
N ARG A 161 -2.01 8.61 -4.23
CA ARG A 161 -3.00 8.22 -3.19
C ARG A 161 -3.60 9.36 -2.39
N ASP A 162 -3.12 10.59 -2.57
CA ASP A 162 -3.71 11.78 -1.95
C ASP A 162 -5.00 12.17 -2.67
N ASN A 163 -6.14 12.11 -1.99
CA ASN A 163 -7.49 12.32 -2.55
C ASN A 163 -8.24 13.52 -1.92
N GLY A 164 -7.50 14.45 -1.30
CA GLY A 164 -8.01 15.76 -0.85
C GLY A 164 -8.70 15.77 0.51
N ASP A 165 -9.25 14.64 0.96
CA ASP A 165 -9.66 14.41 2.35
C ASP A 165 -8.66 13.54 3.12
N PHE A 166 -7.96 12.61 2.44
CA PHE A 166 -6.78 11.93 2.95
C PHE A 166 -5.52 12.37 2.19
N SER A 167 -4.40 12.56 2.90
CA SER A 167 -3.10 12.80 2.29
C SER A 167 -1.90 12.41 3.16
N LEU A 168 -0.80 12.02 2.53
CA LEU A 168 0.44 11.59 3.17
C LEU A 168 1.57 12.61 2.94
N SER A 169 2.27 12.99 4.02
CA SER A 169 3.47 13.84 3.95
C SER A 169 4.75 13.06 3.61
N GLY A 170 4.72 11.73 3.72
CA GLY A 170 5.84 10.85 3.40
C GLY A 170 5.71 9.49 4.06
N TYR A 171 6.80 8.72 4.01
CA TYR A 171 6.88 7.39 4.58
C TYR A 171 8.31 7.03 4.97
N ARG A 172 8.45 5.93 5.72
CA ARG A 172 9.72 5.25 6.02
C ARG A 172 9.52 3.75 5.84
N VAL A 173 10.58 3.05 5.47
CA VAL A 173 10.59 1.59 5.39
C VAL A 173 11.80 1.08 6.15
N ASN A 174 11.59 0.09 7.01
CA ASN A 174 12.63 -0.58 7.76
C ASN A 174 12.43 -2.10 7.63
N VAL A 175 13.47 -2.87 7.31
CA VAL A 175 13.37 -4.32 7.09
C VAL A 175 14.30 -5.03 8.07
N ASN A 176 13.72 -5.83 8.98
CA ASN A 176 14.47 -6.59 9.98
C ASN A 176 13.91 -8.01 10.07
N ASN A 177 14.80 -9.01 10.05
CA ASN A 177 14.45 -10.44 10.19
C ASN A 177 13.34 -10.93 9.24
N GLY A 178 13.25 -10.34 8.05
CA GLY A 178 12.22 -10.65 7.05
C GLY A 178 10.86 -9.99 7.29
N ILE A 179 10.74 -9.07 8.25
CA ILE A 179 9.55 -8.24 8.47
C ILE A 179 9.86 -6.82 7.99
N ALA A 180 9.01 -6.28 7.12
CA ALA A 180 9.07 -4.88 6.72
C ALA A 180 8.09 -4.05 7.55
N THR A 181 8.58 -3.04 8.26
CA THR A 181 7.76 -2.01 8.89
C THR A 181 7.66 -0.82 7.93
N VAL A 182 6.45 -0.55 7.45
CA VAL A 182 6.14 0.65 6.66
C VAL A 182 5.47 1.67 7.57
N ASP A 183 6.20 2.73 7.88
CA ASP A 183 5.76 3.81 8.75
C ASP A 183 5.24 4.96 7.88
N LEU A 184 3.92 5.12 7.84
CA LEU A 184 3.23 6.15 7.08
C LEU A 184 3.18 7.45 7.88
N ARG A 185 3.28 8.58 7.19
CA ARG A 185 3.18 9.91 7.81
C ARG A 185 2.04 10.67 7.17
N LEU A 186 0.97 10.92 7.93
CA LEU A 186 -0.12 11.75 7.45
C LEU A 186 0.35 13.19 7.23
N SER A 187 -0.28 13.84 6.26
CA SER A 187 -0.20 15.29 6.10
C SER A 187 -0.88 15.96 7.30
N PRO A 188 -0.32 17.06 7.85
CA PRO A 188 -1.01 17.89 8.84
C PRO A 188 -2.37 18.43 8.35
N ASN A 189 -2.59 18.45 7.03
CA ASN A 189 -3.82 18.91 6.39
C ASN A 189 -4.77 17.75 6.00
N SER A 190 -4.44 16.50 6.35
CA SER A 190 -5.33 15.35 6.13
C SER A 190 -6.56 15.48 7.03
N LYS A 191 -7.76 15.41 6.45
CA LYS A 191 -9.04 15.43 7.19
C LYS A 191 -9.37 14.06 7.77
N ARG A 192 -8.84 13.00 7.17
CA ARG A 192 -9.03 11.59 7.55
C ARG A 192 -7.76 10.97 8.10
N ILE A 193 -7.95 10.00 8.99
CA ILE A 193 -6.90 9.12 9.55
C ILE A 193 -6.87 7.77 8.85
N LEU A 194 -5.76 7.02 8.95
CA LEU A 194 -5.58 5.73 8.26
C LEU A 194 -6.67 4.71 8.58
N THR A 195 -7.13 4.65 9.83
CA THR A 195 -8.20 3.76 10.28
C THR A 195 -9.61 4.22 9.87
N SER A 196 -9.76 5.43 9.32
CA SER A 196 -11.01 5.96 8.75
C SER A 196 -11.11 5.79 7.23
N LEU A 197 -10.13 5.11 6.62
CA LEU A 197 -10.20 4.69 5.23
C LEU A 197 -11.30 3.63 5.05
N SER A 198 -12.04 3.71 3.94
CA SER A 198 -13.02 2.68 3.57
C SER A 198 -12.33 1.34 3.29
N SER A 199 -13.07 0.23 3.31
CA SER A 199 -12.50 -1.10 3.04
C SER A 199 -11.79 -1.17 1.68
N CYS A 200 -12.30 -0.48 0.66
CA CYS A 200 -11.61 -0.35 -0.63
C CYS A 200 -10.29 0.41 -0.49
N GLU A 201 -10.27 1.58 0.14
CA GLU A 201 -9.05 2.38 0.33
C GLU A 201 -8.01 1.64 1.17
N GLN A 202 -8.43 0.90 2.20
CA GLN A 202 -7.57 0.07 3.03
C GLN A 202 -6.98 -1.11 2.25
N PHE A 203 -7.79 -1.85 1.49
CA PHE A 203 -7.32 -2.90 0.59
C PHE A 203 -6.32 -2.34 -0.44
N ALA A 204 -6.67 -1.22 -1.06
CA ALA A 204 -5.87 -0.58 -2.09
C ALA A 204 -4.55 -0.01 -1.54
N LEU A 205 -4.50 0.47 -0.30
CA LEU A 205 -3.28 0.94 0.37
C LEU A 205 -2.47 -0.22 0.95
N PHE A 206 -2.99 -0.88 1.98
CA PHE A 206 -2.27 -1.86 2.79
C PHE A 206 -2.10 -3.19 2.07
N GLY A 207 -3.10 -3.63 1.31
CA GLY A 207 -3.02 -4.83 0.47
C GLY A 207 -1.95 -4.68 -0.61
N SER A 208 -1.96 -3.56 -1.36
CA SER A 208 -0.94 -3.24 -2.37
C SER A 208 0.47 -3.20 -1.78
N LEU A 209 0.66 -2.53 -0.63
CA LEU A 209 1.96 -2.47 0.05
C LEU A 209 2.44 -3.85 0.50
N ARG A 210 1.58 -4.62 1.19
CA ARG A 210 1.90 -5.96 1.68
C ARG A 210 2.24 -6.91 0.53
N LYS A 211 1.43 -6.92 -0.53
CA LYS A 211 1.64 -7.78 -1.71
C LYS A 211 2.90 -7.40 -2.48
N THR A 212 3.14 -6.11 -2.69
CA THR A 212 4.37 -5.60 -3.33
C THR A 212 5.62 -6.06 -2.59
N LEU A 213 5.68 -5.85 -1.27
CA LEU A 213 6.87 -6.15 -0.49
C LEU A 213 7.14 -7.65 -0.36
N THR A 214 6.09 -8.47 -0.22
CA THR A 214 6.23 -9.93 -0.05
C THR A 214 6.43 -10.70 -1.37
N SER A 215 5.95 -10.17 -2.51
CA SER A 215 6.07 -10.88 -3.81
C SER A 215 7.44 -10.71 -4.48
N ASN A 216 8.23 -9.71 -4.08
CA ASN A 216 9.59 -9.49 -4.57
C ASN A 216 10.61 -10.29 -3.74
N SER A 217 10.68 -11.61 -3.99
CA SER A 217 11.44 -12.60 -3.21
C SER A 217 12.89 -12.22 -2.90
N GLN A 218 13.56 -11.51 -3.81
CA GLN A 218 14.91 -10.95 -3.67
C GLN A 218 15.12 -10.10 -2.40
N TRP A 219 14.06 -9.54 -1.80
CA TRP A 219 14.13 -8.75 -0.56
C TRP A 219 14.00 -9.60 0.72
N ASN A 220 13.67 -10.89 0.61
CA ASN A 220 13.48 -11.82 1.72
C ASN A 220 12.42 -11.36 2.76
N ILE A 221 11.47 -10.52 2.34
CA ILE A 221 10.36 -10.04 3.17
C ILE A 221 9.24 -11.08 3.16
N LYS A 222 8.88 -11.56 4.35
CA LYS A 222 7.83 -12.56 4.61
C LYS A 222 6.55 -11.93 5.15
N ASP A 223 6.66 -10.82 5.87
CA ASP A 223 5.54 -10.13 6.50
C ASP A 223 5.72 -8.61 6.47
N VAL A 224 4.61 -7.87 6.58
CA VAL A 224 4.56 -6.41 6.55
C VAL A 224 3.66 -5.87 7.65
N ARG A 225 4.26 -5.05 8.53
CA ARG A 225 3.59 -4.29 9.60
C ARG A 225 3.49 -2.83 9.20
N PHE A 226 2.41 -2.18 9.62
CA PHE A 226 2.14 -0.78 9.32
C PHE A 226 2.13 0.03 10.60
N THR A 227 2.79 1.19 10.58
CA THR A 227 2.77 2.13 11.70
C THR A 227 2.42 3.53 11.24
N GLU A 228 1.85 4.34 12.12
CA GLU A 228 1.86 5.80 11.99
C GLU A 228 2.72 6.38 13.10
N LYS A 229 3.75 7.15 12.73
CA LYS A 229 4.67 7.81 13.67
C LYS A 229 5.40 6.85 14.64
N GLY A 230 5.39 5.55 14.37
CA GLY A 230 5.92 4.48 15.21
C GLY A 230 4.88 3.68 16.01
N GLU A 231 3.61 4.11 16.01
CA GLU A 231 2.50 3.40 16.65
C GLU A 231 1.88 2.39 15.66
N GLU A 232 1.57 1.17 16.10
CA GLU A 232 1.03 0.11 15.23
C GLU A 232 -0.41 0.42 14.80
N ILE A 233 -0.69 0.31 13.51
CA ILE A 233 -2.02 0.51 12.94
C ILE A 233 -2.76 -0.83 12.98
N ALA A 234 -3.86 -0.89 13.73
CA ALA A 234 -4.81 -1.99 13.63
C ALA A 234 -5.60 -1.88 12.32
N LEU A 235 -5.65 -2.98 11.56
CA LEU A 235 -6.28 -3.15 10.24
C LEU A 235 -7.23 -4.36 10.28
#